data_AF-A0A5B7TH95-F1
#
_entry.id   AF-A0A5B7TH95-F1
#
_cell.length_a   1.000
_cell.length_b   1.000
_cell.length_c   1.000
_cell.angle_alpha   90.00
_cell.angle_beta   90.00
_cell.angle_gamma   90.00
#
_symmetry.space_group_name_H-M   'P 1'
#
loop_
_entity.id
_entity.type
_entity.pdbx_description
1 polymer ?
#
loop_
_entity_poly.entity_id
_entity_poly.type
_entity_poly.pdbx_seq_one_letter_code
_entity_poly.pdbx_strand_id
1 'polypeptide(L)'
;MSEKQIQLPCEAPFEQLDIYVKRILAKYQGLDEQILFGESKEGTTPIDIKEALKVCVHNTGVTENNYHGYSVKCITDIKVVNLEADEEIICNHKVKLVLKFKVVLFVTFTNNCFGCIVLPDDAMSTNPDAKACFITDIEERPQTIGNNECLEIIDDVCGKMFKWIKSIPLSEFEGEIPSSAFTDPTLQTHLIVKSITSDYDVLGECTCGTSPVIYGTEVHISVFADLLDKLGIDQDILICGVPYDC
;
A
#
# COMPACT_ATOMS: atom_id res chain seq x y z
N MET A 1 -42.52 22.78 61.34
CA MET A 1 -42.39 21.99 60.09
C MET A 1 -40.95 21.52 60.05
N SER A 2 -40.73 20.22 60.17
CA SER A 2 -39.39 19.62 60.20
C SER A 2 -38.88 19.49 58.76
N GLU A 3 -37.73 20.09 58.49
CA GLU A 3 -36.94 19.83 57.28
C GLU A 3 -36.51 18.36 57.32
N LYS A 4 -37.05 17.57 56.38
CA LYS A 4 -36.50 16.24 56.09
C LYS A 4 -35.19 16.46 55.35
N GLN A 5 -34.06 16.28 56.03
CA GLN A 5 -32.79 16.04 55.36
C GLN A 5 -32.95 14.76 54.53
N ILE A 6 -32.83 14.90 53.22
CA ILE A 6 -32.69 13.78 52.31
C ILE A 6 -31.30 13.22 52.57
N GLN A 7 -31.23 12.15 53.35
CA GLN A 7 -30.00 11.41 53.57
C GLN A 7 -29.72 10.63 52.30
N LEU A 8 -28.72 11.07 51.53
CA LEU A 8 -28.24 10.35 50.35
C LEU A 8 -27.75 8.96 50.82
N PRO A 9 -28.24 7.86 50.22
CA PRO A 9 -27.77 6.54 50.57
C PRO A 9 -26.37 6.34 49.95
N CYS A 10 -25.44 5.87 50.78
CA CYS A 10 -24.10 5.41 50.41
C CYS A 10 -23.08 6.50 50.04
N GLU A 11 -22.12 6.76 50.93
CA GLU A 11 -20.82 7.33 50.56
C GLU A 11 -20.02 6.26 49.80
N ALA A 12 -20.43 5.94 48.56
CA ALA A 12 -19.55 5.18 47.68
C ALA A 12 -18.29 6.02 47.43
N PRO A 13 -17.09 5.45 47.60
CA PRO A 13 -15.86 6.20 47.34
C PRO A 13 -15.87 6.67 45.89
N PHE A 14 -15.46 7.93 45.67
CA PHE A 14 -15.22 8.42 44.31
C PHE A 14 -14.23 7.48 43.63
N GLU A 15 -14.67 6.83 42.56
CA GLU A 15 -13.81 6.00 41.74
C GLU A 15 -13.28 6.86 40.60
N GLN A 16 -11.95 6.92 40.49
CA GLN A 16 -11.28 7.62 39.41
C GLN A 16 -11.03 6.64 38.28
N LEU A 17 -11.68 6.87 37.14
CA LEU A 17 -11.37 6.14 35.92
C LEU A 17 -10.30 6.91 35.14
N ASP A 18 -9.21 6.23 34.85
CA ASP A 18 -8.12 6.73 34.02
C ASP A 18 -8.17 6.08 32.65
N ILE A 19 -8.37 6.88 31.61
CA ILE A 19 -8.45 6.41 30.23
C ILE A 19 -7.30 7.00 29.44
N TYR A 20 -6.38 6.14 29.05
CA TYR A 20 -5.31 6.47 28.12
C TYR A 20 -5.84 6.38 26.69
N VAL A 21 -5.82 7.50 25.95
CA VAL A 21 -6.29 7.57 24.57
C VAL A 21 -5.32 8.32 23.67
N LYS A 22 -5.38 8.05 22.36
CA LYS A 22 -4.73 8.90 21.36
C LYS A 22 -5.74 9.94 20.85
N ARG A 23 -5.51 11.21 21.16
CA ARG A 23 -6.29 12.31 20.60
C ARG A 23 -5.84 12.58 19.18
N ILE A 24 -6.71 12.31 18.22
CA ILE A 24 -6.46 12.62 16.81
C ILE A 24 -6.57 14.14 16.62
N LEU A 25 -5.49 14.74 16.12
CA LEU A 25 -5.39 16.17 15.84
C LEU A 25 -5.81 16.48 14.40
N ALA A 26 -5.33 15.67 13.47
CA ALA A 26 -5.62 15.84 12.05
C ALA A 26 -5.61 14.50 11.30
N LYS A 27 -6.20 14.46 10.12
CA LYS A 27 -6.31 13.25 9.29
C LYS A 27 -6.04 13.55 7.83
N TYR A 28 -5.38 12.65 7.14
CA TYR A 28 -5.27 12.67 5.68
C TYR A 28 -6.06 11.50 5.09
N GLN A 29 -6.77 11.76 3.99
CA GLN A 29 -7.52 10.76 3.25
C GLN A 29 -7.04 10.74 1.79
N GLY A 30 -6.31 9.70 1.43
CA GLY A 30 -5.96 9.41 0.03
C GLY A 30 -6.93 8.36 -0.48
N LEU A 31 -7.93 8.75 -1.26
CA LEU A 31 -8.88 7.82 -1.86
C LEU A 31 -8.39 7.41 -3.24
N ASP A 32 -8.48 6.12 -3.56
CA ASP A 32 -8.11 5.56 -4.87
C ASP A 32 -6.66 5.90 -5.28
N GLU A 33 -5.73 5.84 -4.32
CA GLU A 33 -4.31 6.12 -4.58
C GLU A 33 -3.69 4.96 -5.35
N GLN A 34 -3.23 5.20 -6.58
CA GLN A 34 -2.52 4.18 -7.35
C GLN A 34 -1.12 3.94 -6.75
N ILE A 35 -0.94 2.80 -6.09
CA ILE A 35 0.29 2.41 -5.38
C ILE A 35 1.22 1.51 -6.21
N LEU A 36 0.70 0.86 -7.26
CA LEU A 36 1.48 0.13 -8.26
C LEU A 36 1.27 0.79 -9.63
N PHE A 37 2.35 1.34 -10.19
CA PHE A 37 2.31 2.10 -11.44
C PHE A 37 3.64 2.07 -12.19
N GLY A 38 3.60 2.38 -13.48
CA GLY A 38 4.76 2.84 -14.25
C GLY A 38 4.72 4.37 -14.41
N GLU A 39 5.88 4.97 -14.67
CA GLU A 39 6.00 6.38 -15.03
C GLU A 39 5.89 6.54 -16.55
N SER A 40 4.86 7.24 -17.02
CA SER A 40 4.69 7.55 -18.44
C SER A 40 5.83 8.44 -18.94
N LYS A 41 6.20 8.23 -20.21
CA LYS A 41 7.31 8.92 -20.86
C LYS A 41 6.94 9.40 -22.24
N GLU A 42 7.45 10.58 -22.59
CA GLU A 42 7.49 11.05 -23.97
C GLU A 42 8.90 10.75 -24.52
N GLY A 43 9.01 9.68 -25.29
CA GLY A 43 10.31 9.12 -25.67
C GLY A 43 11.03 8.52 -24.45
N THR A 44 12.14 9.13 -24.03
CA THR A 44 12.90 8.71 -22.84
C THR A 44 12.62 9.57 -21.60
N THR A 45 11.88 10.66 -21.76
CA THR A 45 11.71 11.68 -20.72
C THR A 45 10.45 11.40 -19.91
N PRO A 46 10.55 11.28 -18.58
CA PRO A 46 9.40 11.25 -17.68
C PRO A 46 8.47 12.46 -17.84
N ILE A 47 7.16 12.23 -17.78
CA ILE A 47 6.16 13.32 -17.84
C ILE A 47 5.26 13.40 -16.60
N ASP A 48 5.68 12.81 -15.47
CA ASP A 48 4.96 12.86 -14.18
C ASP A 48 3.50 12.37 -14.23
N ILE A 49 3.22 11.39 -15.10
CA ILE A 49 1.90 10.76 -15.21
C ILE A 49 2.05 9.28 -14.88
N LYS A 50 1.21 8.80 -13.96
CA LYS A 50 1.10 7.37 -13.65
C LYS A 50 0.43 6.65 -14.81
N GLU A 51 0.99 5.52 -15.20
CA GLU A 51 0.36 4.53 -16.06
C GLU A 51 0.35 3.15 -15.37
N ALA A 52 -0.36 2.20 -15.95
CA ALA A 52 -0.33 0.82 -15.47
C ALA A 52 1.09 0.24 -15.57
N LEU A 53 1.49 -0.57 -14.59
CA LEU A 53 2.76 -1.29 -14.63
C LEU A 53 2.68 -2.37 -15.72
N LYS A 54 3.65 -2.37 -16.64
CA LYS A 54 3.68 -3.26 -17.81
C LYS A 54 4.57 -4.46 -17.52
N VAL A 55 4.00 -5.65 -17.63
CA VAL A 55 4.66 -6.93 -17.33
C VAL A 55 4.45 -7.88 -18.52
N CYS A 56 5.51 -8.56 -18.94
CA CYS A 56 5.40 -9.65 -19.89
C CYS A 56 5.31 -10.97 -19.13
N VAL A 57 4.15 -11.63 -19.15
CA VAL A 57 3.94 -12.94 -18.51
C VAL A 57 4.37 -14.03 -19.48
N HIS A 58 5.31 -14.89 -19.08
CA HIS A 58 5.82 -15.94 -19.94
C HIS A 58 4.77 -17.00 -20.25
N ASN A 59 4.73 -17.44 -21.51
CA ASN A 59 3.83 -18.50 -21.95
C ASN A 59 4.22 -19.83 -21.30
N THR A 60 3.23 -20.67 -21.00
CA THR A 60 3.47 -21.98 -20.37
C THR A 60 3.43 -23.13 -21.38
N GLY A 61 3.98 -24.30 -21.02
CA GLY A 61 3.85 -25.52 -21.84
C GLY A 61 4.59 -25.46 -23.18
N VAL A 62 5.74 -24.77 -23.21
CA VAL A 62 6.65 -24.78 -24.37
C VAL A 62 7.17 -26.21 -24.57
N THR A 63 7.06 -26.71 -25.80
CA THR A 63 7.55 -28.05 -26.19
C THR A 63 8.21 -28.00 -27.57
N GLU A 64 8.88 -29.07 -28.00
CA GLU A 64 9.46 -29.16 -29.35
C GLU A 64 8.43 -28.96 -30.48
N ASN A 65 7.14 -29.19 -30.22
CA ASN A 65 6.07 -28.99 -31.21
C ASN A 65 5.25 -27.71 -30.94
N ASN A 66 5.54 -26.99 -29.86
CA ASN A 66 4.87 -25.73 -29.50
C ASN A 66 5.89 -24.75 -28.91
N TYR A 67 6.70 -24.16 -29.79
CA TYR A 67 7.76 -23.22 -29.41
C TYR A 67 7.24 -21.91 -28.80
N HIS A 68 5.99 -21.53 -29.11
CA HIS A 68 5.37 -20.32 -28.56
C HIS A 68 4.66 -20.57 -27.22
N GLY A 69 4.45 -21.82 -26.82
CA GLY A 69 3.71 -22.16 -25.61
C GLY A 69 2.23 -21.76 -25.67
N TYR A 70 1.59 -21.68 -24.50
CA TYR A 70 0.22 -21.24 -24.33
C TYR A 70 0.23 -19.86 -23.67
N SER A 71 -0.33 -18.87 -24.37
CA SER A 71 -0.45 -17.50 -23.91
C SER A 71 -1.46 -17.33 -22.78
N VAL A 72 -1.36 -16.20 -22.07
CA VAL A 72 -2.36 -15.80 -21.06
C VAL A 72 -3.67 -15.54 -21.77
N LYS A 73 -4.73 -16.22 -21.32
CA LYS A 73 -6.10 -16.02 -21.79
C LYS A 73 -6.81 -14.96 -20.96
N CYS A 74 -6.63 -15.00 -19.65
CA CYS A 74 -7.17 -14.00 -18.73
C CYS A 74 -6.44 -14.01 -17.39
N ILE A 75 -6.50 -12.89 -16.68
CA ILE A 75 -6.26 -12.85 -15.24
C ILE A 75 -7.59 -13.14 -14.55
N THR A 76 -7.56 -14.04 -13.58
CA THR A 76 -8.73 -14.46 -12.80
C THR A 76 -8.86 -13.64 -11.52
N ASP A 77 -7.73 -13.29 -10.91
CA ASP A 77 -7.69 -12.49 -9.69
C ASP A 77 -6.30 -11.87 -9.49
N ILE A 78 -6.25 -10.76 -8.76
CA ILE A 78 -5.02 -10.09 -8.33
C ILE A 78 -5.12 -9.89 -6.82
N LYS A 79 -4.07 -10.26 -6.08
CA LYS A 79 -4.02 -10.12 -4.63
C LYS A 79 -2.75 -9.42 -4.20
N VAL A 80 -2.90 -8.41 -3.35
CA VAL A 80 -1.78 -7.82 -2.62
C VAL A 80 -1.51 -8.69 -1.40
N VAL A 81 -0.26 -9.09 -1.21
CA VAL A 81 0.19 -9.92 -0.08
C VAL A 81 1.40 -9.28 0.58
N ASN A 82 1.68 -9.67 1.83
CA ASN A 82 2.77 -9.12 2.63
C ASN A 82 2.73 -7.58 2.68
N LEU A 83 1.53 -7.01 2.86
CA LEU A 83 1.36 -5.58 2.97
C LEU A 83 1.85 -5.09 4.34
N GLU A 84 2.87 -4.24 4.31
CA GLU A 84 3.37 -3.51 5.46
C GLU A 84 3.12 -2.03 5.23
N ALA A 85 2.67 -1.34 6.27
CA ALA A 85 2.47 0.10 6.27
C ALA A 85 3.35 0.71 7.35
N ASP A 86 4.18 1.68 6.95
CA ASP A 86 5.04 2.45 7.83
C ASP A 86 4.79 3.96 7.58
N GLU A 87 5.10 4.76 8.59
CA GLU A 87 4.91 6.21 8.54
C GLU A 87 6.01 6.97 9.29
N GLU A 88 6.33 8.18 8.83
CA GLU A 88 7.36 9.02 9.43
C GLU A 88 6.99 10.51 9.34
N ILE A 89 7.06 11.24 10.46
CA ILE A 89 6.89 12.70 10.48
C ILE A 89 8.24 13.36 10.20
N ILE A 90 8.31 14.20 9.18
CA ILE A 90 9.55 14.87 8.75
C ILE A 90 9.48 16.37 9.10
N CYS A 91 10.34 16.77 10.03
CA CYS A 91 10.67 18.16 10.38
C CYS A 91 9.44 19.07 10.62
N ASN A 92 8.29 18.55 11.05
CA ASN A 92 7.03 19.30 11.25
C ASN A 92 6.39 19.89 9.98
N HIS A 93 6.75 19.39 8.80
CA HIS A 93 6.21 19.92 7.53
C HIS A 93 5.41 18.89 6.74
N LYS A 94 5.78 17.61 6.84
CA LYS A 94 5.18 16.54 6.05
C LYS A 94 5.19 15.21 6.80
N VAL A 95 4.28 14.34 6.42
CA VAL A 95 4.30 12.93 6.78
C VAL A 95 4.70 12.13 5.55
N LYS A 96 5.60 11.17 5.73
CA LYS A 96 6.00 10.22 4.70
C LYS A 96 5.27 8.91 4.96
N LEU A 97 4.42 8.53 4.02
CA LEU A 97 3.73 7.25 3.98
C LEU A 97 4.62 6.26 3.22
N VAL A 98 4.76 5.04 3.73
CA VAL A 98 5.51 3.97 3.09
C VAL A 98 4.66 2.71 3.12
N LEU A 99 4.42 2.11 1.95
CA LEU A 99 3.80 0.80 1.82
C LEU A 99 4.79 -0.15 1.18
N LYS A 100 4.98 -1.34 1.77
CA LYS A 100 5.72 -2.43 1.15
C LYS A 100 4.77 -3.58 0.89
N PHE A 101 4.85 -4.18 -0.29
CA PHE A 101 3.94 -5.27 -0.65
C PHE A 101 4.47 -6.11 -1.80
N LYS A 102 3.82 -7.27 -2.00
CA LYS A 102 3.93 -8.09 -3.20
C LYS A 102 2.57 -8.20 -3.88
N VAL A 103 2.58 -8.53 -5.16
CA VAL A 103 1.36 -8.72 -5.95
C VAL A 103 1.35 -10.13 -6.52
N VAL A 104 0.28 -10.87 -6.26
CA VAL A 104 0.06 -12.21 -6.79
C VAL A 104 -1.01 -12.16 -7.88
N LEU A 105 -0.63 -12.58 -9.08
CA LEU A 105 -1.50 -12.71 -10.24
C LEU A 105 -1.92 -14.16 -10.39
N PHE A 106 -3.23 -14.41 -10.44
CA PHE A 106 -3.79 -15.71 -10.80
C PHE A 106 -4.17 -15.67 -12.28
N VAL A 107 -3.44 -16.43 -13.10
CA VAL A 107 -3.61 -16.43 -14.55
C VAL A 107 -4.24 -17.73 -15.04
N THR A 108 -5.07 -17.63 -16.08
CA THR A 108 -5.53 -18.76 -16.87
C THR A 108 -4.92 -18.66 -18.26
N PHE A 109 -4.30 -19.74 -18.73
CA PHE A 109 -3.70 -19.81 -20.06
C PHE A 109 -4.69 -20.32 -21.11
N THR A 110 -4.35 -20.21 -22.40
CA THR A 110 -5.20 -20.63 -23.53
C THR A 110 -5.51 -22.12 -23.56
N ASN A 111 -4.68 -22.96 -22.95
CA ASN A 111 -4.96 -24.39 -22.72
C ASN A 111 -5.85 -24.67 -21.49
N ASN A 112 -6.35 -23.63 -20.82
CA ASN A 112 -7.11 -23.69 -19.56
C ASN A 112 -6.32 -24.22 -18.35
N CYS A 113 -4.99 -24.23 -18.40
CA CYS A 113 -4.17 -24.40 -17.20
C CYS A 113 -4.14 -23.11 -16.37
N PHE A 114 -3.94 -23.26 -15.06
CA PHE A 114 -3.80 -22.14 -14.13
C PHE A 114 -2.32 -21.90 -13.80
N GLY A 115 -1.97 -20.63 -13.64
CA GLY A 115 -0.66 -20.19 -13.17
C GLY A 115 -0.79 -19.20 -12.01
N CYS A 116 0.29 -19.10 -11.24
CA CYS A 116 0.45 -18.12 -10.17
C CYS A 116 1.79 -17.41 -10.38
N ILE A 117 1.73 -16.09 -10.49
CA ILE A 117 2.88 -15.21 -10.72
C ILE A 117 2.96 -14.25 -9.54
N VAL A 118 4.11 -14.21 -8.87
CA VAL A 118 4.37 -13.37 -7.70
C VAL A 118 5.33 -12.27 -8.09
N LEU A 119 4.83 -11.04 -8.15
CA LEU A 119 5.63 -9.85 -8.45
C LEU A 119 6.08 -9.15 -7.16
N PRO A 120 7.32 -8.61 -7.12
CA PRO A 120 8.29 -8.56 -8.23
C PRO A 120 9.13 -9.83 -8.42
N ASP A 121 9.05 -10.83 -7.52
CA ASP A 121 9.97 -11.99 -7.51
C ASP A 121 10.09 -12.73 -8.85
N ASP A 122 8.97 -13.14 -9.45
CA ASP A 122 8.93 -13.92 -10.68
C ASP A 122 9.40 -13.13 -11.91
N ALA A 123 9.34 -11.79 -11.85
CA ALA A 123 9.83 -10.90 -12.91
C ALA A 123 11.32 -10.58 -12.76
N MET A 124 11.81 -10.49 -11.52
CA MET A 124 13.22 -10.26 -11.19
C MET A 124 14.05 -11.56 -11.08
N SER A 125 13.42 -12.71 -11.32
CA SER A 125 14.05 -14.01 -11.13
C SER A 125 15.11 -14.25 -12.19
N THR A 126 16.31 -14.65 -11.76
CA THR A 126 17.39 -15.10 -12.65
C THR A 126 17.30 -16.58 -13.00
N ASN A 127 16.26 -17.28 -12.49
CA ASN A 127 16.03 -18.69 -12.80
C ASN A 127 15.54 -18.82 -14.25
N PRO A 128 16.04 -19.81 -15.03
CA PRO A 128 15.47 -20.16 -16.33
C PRO A 128 13.95 -20.37 -16.33
N ASP A 129 13.37 -20.77 -15.19
CA ASP A 129 11.93 -20.98 -14.99
C ASP A 129 11.19 -19.71 -14.51
N ALA A 130 11.78 -18.52 -14.68
CA ALA A 130 11.09 -17.25 -14.45
C ALA A 130 9.76 -17.23 -15.19
N LYS A 131 8.73 -16.64 -14.57
CA LYS A 131 7.37 -16.63 -15.13
C LYS A 131 6.96 -15.30 -15.73
N ALA A 132 7.76 -14.26 -15.53
CA ALA A 132 7.51 -12.94 -16.08
C ALA A 132 8.82 -12.19 -16.30
N CYS A 133 8.72 -11.04 -16.96
CA CYS A 133 9.73 -9.99 -16.95
C CYS A 133 9.03 -8.62 -16.95
N PHE A 134 9.70 -7.57 -16.45
CA PHE A 134 9.15 -6.22 -16.55
C PHE A 134 9.36 -5.64 -17.95
N ILE A 135 8.31 -4.99 -18.47
CA ILE A 135 8.40 -4.14 -19.67
C ILE A 135 8.64 -2.69 -19.23
N THR A 136 8.00 -2.28 -18.13
CA THR A 136 8.36 -1.04 -17.42
C THR A 136 9.78 -1.15 -16.87
N ASP A 137 10.59 -0.10 -17.01
CA ASP A 137 12.00 -0.08 -16.57
C ASP A 137 12.19 0.10 -15.05
N ILE A 138 11.29 -0.46 -14.26
CA ILE A 138 11.30 -0.42 -12.79
C ILE A 138 12.50 -1.16 -12.19
N GLU A 139 13.11 -2.09 -12.95
CA GLU A 139 14.32 -2.81 -12.57
C GLU A 139 15.55 -1.91 -12.60
N GLU A 140 15.58 -0.94 -13.51
CA GLU A 140 16.72 -0.03 -13.71
C GLU A 140 16.60 1.22 -12.87
N ARG A 141 15.37 1.71 -12.68
CA ARG A 141 15.09 2.93 -11.92
C ARG A 141 13.76 2.91 -11.18
N PRO A 142 13.68 3.57 -10.01
CA PRO A 142 12.40 3.87 -9.37
C PRO A 142 11.47 4.64 -10.31
N GLN A 143 10.17 4.40 -10.17
CA GLN A 143 9.12 5.12 -10.87
C GLN A 143 8.68 6.29 -9.99
N THR A 144 8.95 7.51 -10.44
CA THR A 144 8.71 8.73 -9.65
C THR A 144 7.53 9.52 -10.19
N ILE A 145 6.82 10.24 -9.34
CA ILE A 145 5.79 11.20 -9.75
C ILE A 145 6.05 12.50 -9.00
N GLY A 146 6.52 13.50 -9.75
CA GLY A 146 7.04 14.74 -9.17
C GLY A 146 8.11 14.48 -8.12
N ASN A 147 8.12 15.28 -7.06
CA ASN A 147 9.15 15.21 -6.01
C ASN A 147 8.71 14.46 -4.74
N ASN A 148 7.46 13.98 -4.70
CA ASN A 148 6.83 13.53 -3.47
C ASN A 148 6.40 12.06 -3.49
N GLU A 149 6.40 11.40 -4.63
CA GLU A 149 5.92 10.04 -4.77
C GLU A 149 6.89 9.17 -5.56
N CYS A 150 7.09 7.94 -5.10
CA CYS A 150 8.07 7.02 -5.66
C CYS A 150 7.61 5.57 -5.45
N LEU A 151 7.80 4.73 -6.47
CA LEU A 151 7.68 3.28 -6.40
C LEU A 151 9.02 2.65 -6.81
N GLU A 152 9.56 1.81 -5.94
CA GLU A 152 10.83 1.11 -6.18
C GLU A 152 10.71 -0.38 -5.82
N ILE A 153 11.63 -1.19 -6.33
CA ILE A 153 11.80 -2.58 -5.90
C ILE A 153 12.92 -2.62 -4.86
N ILE A 154 12.64 -3.24 -3.71
CA ILE A 154 13.63 -3.43 -2.64
C ILE A 154 13.87 -4.92 -2.37
N ASP A 155 15.03 -5.23 -1.80
CA ASP A 155 15.30 -6.53 -1.20
C ASP A 155 14.73 -6.58 0.23
N ASP A 156 14.09 -7.70 0.54
CA ASP A 156 13.56 -8.06 1.84
C ASP A 156 14.04 -9.48 2.24
N VAL A 157 13.86 -9.85 3.50
CA VAL A 157 14.22 -11.18 4.04
C VAL A 157 13.57 -12.31 3.24
N CYS A 158 12.36 -12.10 2.71
CA CYS A 158 11.60 -13.10 1.95
C CYS A 158 11.57 -12.86 0.44
N GLY A 159 12.58 -12.21 -0.14
CA GLY A 159 12.69 -11.95 -1.57
C GLY A 159 12.56 -10.47 -1.90
N LYS A 160 12.04 -10.12 -3.07
CA LYS A 160 11.90 -8.73 -3.49
C LYS A 160 10.48 -8.23 -3.22
N MET A 161 10.33 -6.95 -2.92
CA MET A 161 9.05 -6.31 -2.68
C MET A 161 8.94 -4.99 -3.43
N PHE A 162 7.72 -4.59 -3.75
CA PHE A 162 7.43 -3.21 -4.13
C PHE A 162 7.44 -2.36 -2.87
N LYS A 163 8.04 -1.17 -2.96
CA LYS A 163 7.98 -0.15 -1.93
C LYS A 163 7.47 1.13 -2.55
N TRP A 164 6.26 1.50 -2.16
CA TRP A 164 5.62 2.75 -2.51
C TRP A 164 5.82 3.77 -1.40
N ILE A 165 6.19 5.00 -1.75
CA ILE A 165 6.46 6.08 -0.83
C ILE A 165 5.72 7.32 -1.30
N LYS A 166 5.00 7.99 -0.41
CA LYS A 166 4.38 9.29 -0.69
C LYS A 166 4.59 10.26 0.46
N SER A 167 5.10 11.46 0.15
CA SER A 167 5.27 12.56 1.10
C SER A 167 4.07 13.50 1.02
N ILE A 168 3.31 13.58 2.10
CA ILE A 168 2.12 14.42 2.23
C ILE A 168 2.43 15.63 3.11
N PRO A 169 2.37 16.87 2.59
CA PRO A 169 2.44 18.08 3.40
C PRO A 169 1.36 18.08 4.49
N LEU A 170 1.69 18.54 5.70
CA LEU A 170 0.71 18.64 6.80
C LEU A 170 -0.46 19.60 6.48
N SER A 171 -0.29 20.50 5.51
CA SER A 171 -1.37 21.36 5.00
C SER A 171 -2.48 20.59 4.27
N GLU A 172 -2.23 19.34 3.85
CA GLU A 172 -3.23 18.47 3.24
C GLU A 172 -4.02 17.65 4.28
N PHE A 173 -3.67 17.74 5.57
CA PHE A 173 -4.41 17.09 6.63
C PHE A 173 -5.61 17.94 7.05
N GLU A 174 -6.76 17.29 7.21
CA GLU A 174 -7.97 17.87 7.78
C GLU A 174 -7.85 17.91 9.31
N GLY A 175 -7.81 19.12 9.86
CA GLY A 175 -7.71 19.38 11.29
C GLY A 175 -6.67 20.44 11.61
N GLU A 176 -6.78 21.07 12.78
CA GLU A 176 -5.79 22.03 13.24
C GLU A 176 -4.74 21.31 14.10
N ILE A 177 -3.48 21.34 13.65
CA ILE A 177 -2.35 20.82 14.41
C ILE A 177 -1.74 22.00 15.18
N PRO A 178 -1.98 22.12 16.50
CA PRO A 178 -1.44 23.22 17.27
C PRO A 178 0.10 23.13 17.28
N SER A 179 0.79 24.28 17.21
CA SER A 179 2.26 24.29 17.15
C SER A 179 2.92 23.58 18.35
N SER A 180 2.24 23.56 19.50
CA SER A 180 2.69 22.83 20.70
C SER A 180 2.70 21.31 20.53
N ALA A 181 1.89 20.74 19.62
CA ALA A 181 1.88 19.31 19.37
C ALA A 181 3.20 18.81 18.78
N PHE A 182 3.93 19.65 18.03
CA PHE A 182 5.24 19.29 17.47
C PHE A 182 6.38 19.22 18.50
N THR A 183 6.15 19.73 19.71
CA THR A 183 7.07 19.56 20.84
C THR A 183 6.66 18.41 21.75
N ASP A 184 5.52 17.77 21.49
CA ASP A 184 5.02 16.65 22.26
C ASP A 184 5.73 15.35 21.82
N PRO A 185 6.43 14.65 22.73
CA PRO A 185 7.15 13.42 22.39
C PRO A 185 6.22 12.25 22.03
N THR A 186 4.92 12.36 22.28
CA THR A 186 3.92 11.35 21.98
C THR A 186 3.25 11.55 20.62
N LEU A 187 3.61 12.61 19.89
CA LEU A 187 3.10 12.86 18.55
C LEU A 187 3.47 11.69 17.62
N GLN A 188 2.43 11.03 17.12
CA GLN A 188 2.54 9.87 16.26
C GLN A 188 1.54 9.99 15.11
N THR A 189 1.94 9.47 13.96
CA THR A 189 1.10 9.21 12.79
C THR A 189 0.67 7.75 12.85
N HIS A 190 -0.41 7.41 12.18
CA HIS A 190 -0.91 6.04 12.14
C HIS A 190 -1.61 5.81 10.79
N LEU A 191 -0.91 5.11 9.90
CA LEU A 191 -1.38 4.82 8.57
C LEU A 191 -2.29 3.58 8.56
N ILE A 192 -3.46 3.70 7.96
CA ILE A 192 -4.44 2.63 7.79
C ILE A 192 -4.73 2.47 6.30
N VAL A 193 -4.49 1.28 5.77
CA VAL A 193 -4.98 0.88 4.45
C VAL A 193 -6.39 0.32 4.61
N LYS A 194 -7.39 1.06 4.14
CA LYS A 194 -8.81 0.70 4.30
C LYS A 194 -9.29 -0.32 3.29
N SER A 195 -8.86 -0.15 2.04
CA SER A 195 -9.28 -0.98 0.92
C SER A 195 -8.14 -1.09 -0.08
N ILE A 196 -8.13 -2.20 -0.82
CA ILE A 196 -7.24 -2.41 -1.97
C ILE A 196 -8.10 -2.91 -3.12
N THR A 197 -7.92 -2.29 -4.27
CA THR A 197 -8.52 -2.70 -5.53
C THR A 197 -7.42 -2.82 -6.58
N SER A 198 -7.73 -3.50 -7.67
CA SER A 198 -6.79 -3.71 -8.77
C SER A 198 -7.53 -3.66 -10.09
N ASP A 199 -6.86 -3.12 -11.10
CA ASP A 199 -7.30 -3.12 -12.49
C ASP A 199 -6.23 -3.76 -13.35
N TYR A 200 -6.65 -4.39 -14.45
CA TYR A 200 -5.73 -5.02 -15.37
C TYR A 200 -6.25 -5.07 -16.79
N ASP A 201 -5.32 -5.10 -17.73
CA ASP A 201 -5.59 -5.40 -19.13
C ASP A 201 -4.67 -6.51 -19.63
N VAL A 202 -5.23 -7.45 -20.39
CA VAL A 202 -4.48 -8.52 -21.05
C VAL A 202 -4.47 -8.19 -22.53
N LEU A 203 -3.30 -7.76 -23.01
CA LEU A 203 -3.17 -7.21 -24.34
C LEU A 203 -2.85 -8.31 -25.36
N GLY A 204 -1.58 -8.42 -25.74
CA GLY A 204 -1.12 -9.26 -26.83
C GLY A 204 0.24 -9.88 -26.56
N GLU A 205 0.89 -10.35 -27.61
CA GLU A 205 2.18 -11.03 -27.49
C GLU A 205 3.30 -10.06 -27.11
N CYS A 206 4.19 -10.50 -26.23
CA CYS A 206 5.44 -9.84 -25.90
C CYS A 206 6.58 -10.85 -25.95
N THR A 207 7.82 -10.35 -25.90
CA THR A 207 9.02 -11.18 -25.85
C THR A 207 9.98 -10.64 -24.81
N CYS A 208 10.51 -11.52 -23.96
CA CYS A 208 11.59 -11.23 -23.02
C CYS A 208 12.89 -11.90 -23.48
N GLY A 209 14.03 -11.35 -23.08
CA GLY A 209 15.34 -11.93 -23.35
C GLY A 209 15.81 -11.79 -24.80
N THR A 210 17.13 -11.83 -25.00
CA THR A 210 17.75 -11.67 -26.33
C THR A 210 18.24 -12.99 -26.92
N SER A 211 18.49 -14.02 -26.09
CA SER A 211 18.83 -15.38 -26.52
C SER A 211 18.86 -16.36 -25.32
N PRO A 212 17.97 -17.36 -25.24
CA PRO A 212 16.81 -17.57 -26.10
C PRO A 212 15.76 -16.48 -25.91
N VAL A 213 14.98 -16.21 -26.95
CA VAL A 213 13.80 -15.34 -26.85
C VAL A 213 12.71 -16.11 -26.11
N ILE A 214 12.15 -15.50 -25.07
CA ILE A 214 11.05 -16.04 -24.28
C ILE A 214 9.77 -15.37 -24.75
N TYR A 215 8.80 -16.16 -25.22
CA TYR A 215 7.49 -15.67 -25.62
C TYR A 215 6.58 -15.48 -24.41
N GLY A 216 5.82 -14.40 -24.41
CA GLY A 216 4.89 -14.06 -23.34
C GLY A 216 3.65 -13.32 -23.82
N THR A 217 2.83 -12.92 -22.87
CA THR A 217 1.66 -12.06 -23.05
C THR A 217 1.84 -10.79 -22.23
N GLU A 218 1.70 -9.62 -22.87
CA GLU A 218 1.77 -8.32 -22.21
C GLU A 218 0.51 -8.11 -21.36
N VAL A 219 0.75 -7.74 -20.10
CA VAL A 219 -0.27 -7.45 -19.12
C VAL A 219 0.02 -6.10 -18.50
N HIS A 220 -1.00 -5.25 -18.44
CA HIS A 220 -0.98 -3.98 -17.73
C HIS A 220 -1.67 -4.15 -16.39
N ILE A 221 -1.04 -3.71 -15.30
CA ILE A 221 -1.54 -3.92 -13.94
C ILE A 221 -1.49 -2.61 -13.17
N SER A 222 -2.60 -2.26 -12.52
CA SER A 222 -2.70 -1.16 -11.57
C SER A 222 -3.25 -1.66 -10.25
N VAL A 223 -2.68 -1.19 -9.14
CA VAL A 223 -3.18 -1.47 -7.79
C VAL A 223 -3.46 -0.13 -7.12
N PHE A 224 -4.65 -0.01 -6.54
CA PHE A 224 -5.12 1.19 -5.87
C PHE A 224 -5.40 0.89 -4.39
N ALA A 225 -5.21 1.89 -3.54
CA ALA A 225 -5.47 1.78 -2.11
C ALA A 225 -6.20 3.01 -1.59
N ASP A 226 -7.17 2.77 -0.71
CA ASP A 226 -7.75 3.83 0.12
C ASP A 226 -6.94 3.95 1.41
N LEU A 227 -6.29 5.09 1.59
CA LEU A 227 -5.41 5.39 2.70
C LEU A 227 -6.08 6.37 3.68
N LEU A 228 -5.95 6.08 4.97
CA LEU A 228 -6.28 6.99 6.04
C LEU A 228 -5.09 7.10 6.98
N ASP A 229 -4.49 8.27 7.03
CA ASP A 229 -3.48 8.59 8.03
C ASP A 229 -4.09 9.47 9.12
N LYS A 230 -3.80 9.14 10.38
CA LYS A 230 -4.25 9.87 11.56
C LYS A 230 -3.04 10.37 12.34
N LEU A 231 -2.91 11.68 12.44
CA LEU A 231 -1.91 12.32 13.31
C LEU A 231 -2.52 12.58 14.68
N GLY A 232 -1.87 12.16 15.75
CA GLY A 232 -2.37 12.33 17.12
C GLY A 232 -1.29 12.29 18.19
N ILE A 233 -1.65 12.75 19.39
CA ILE A 233 -0.83 12.72 20.60
C ILE A 233 -1.51 11.83 21.64
N ASP A 234 -0.74 11.30 22.57
CA ASP A 234 -1.30 10.57 23.70
C ASP A 234 -1.87 11.56 24.72
N GLN A 235 -3.00 11.21 25.30
CA GLN A 235 -3.69 12.04 26.27
C GLN A 235 -4.42 11.17 27.29
N ASP A 236 -4.29 11.56 28.55
CA ASP A 236 -5.05 10.97 29.65
C ASP A 236 -6.38 11.71 29.81
N ILE A 237 -7.47 10.95 29.90
CA ILE A 237 -8.79 11.46 30.24
C ILE A 237 -9.14 10.94 31.63
N LEU A 238 -9.21 11.87 32.58
CA LEU A 238 -9.63 11.60 33.95
C LEU A 238 -11.14 11.83 34.08
N ILE A 239 -11.87 10.77 34.43
CA ILE A 239 -13.31 10.85 34.71
C ILE A 239 -13.50 10.62 36.21
N CYS A 240 -14.05 11.64 36.90
CA CYS A 240 -14.44 11.54 38.30
C CYS A 240 -15.95 11.29 38.38
N GLY A 241 -16.37 10.17 38.98
CA GLY A 241 -17.79 9.83 39.10
C GLY A 241 -18.11 8.96 40.31
N VAL A 242 -19.41 8.72 40.52
CA VAL A 242 -19.92 7.77 41.51
C VAL A 242 -20.42 6.55 40.75
N PRO A 243 -19.84 5.34 40.96
CA PRO A 243 -20.28 4.13 40.28
C PRO A 243 -21.74 3.81 40.63
N TYR A 244 -22.51 3.35 39.64
CA TYR A 244 -23.97 3.11 39.76
C TYR A 244 -24.31 1.94 40.71
N ASP A 245 -23.33 1.12 41.08
CA ASP A 245 -23.50 -0.07 41.93
C ASP A 245 -23.58 0.29 43.43
N CYS A 246 -24.50 1.21 43.79
CA CYS A 246 -24.85 1.56 45.17
C CYS A 246 -26.17 0.88 45.60
#